data_AF-A0A6M3IIH9-F1
#
_entry.id   AF-A0A6M3IIH9-F1
#
_cell.length_a   1.000
_cell.length_b   1.000
_cell.length_c   1.000
_cell.angle_alpha   90.00
_cell.angle_beta   90.00
_cell.angle_gamma   90.00
#
_symmetry.space_group_name_H-M   'P 1'
#
loop_
_entity.id
_entity.type
_entity.pdbx_description
1 polymer ?
#
loop_
_entity_poly.entity_id
_entity_poly.type
_entity_poly.pdbx_seq_one_letter_code
_entity_poly.pdbx_strand_id
1 'polypeptide(L)'
;MIILAYFSENGIPKTGLFPVLYIYDLSDDSLVVNGEAMSEVAQGGYKYDFVAFDGTKDYYIICDSVTLIGSERYLYGSSSGLGDIETILADTNELQTDWTNAGRLDAILDTIAEDTTTDIPALIDDVPTVAEFEARTILAEDYVVVGDTIAGVTTATNLTNAPSSGDLTNTMKESINAEVDAAIETYHLDHLLAA
;
A
#
# COMPACT_ATOMS: atom_id res chain seq x y z
N MET A 1 -23.26 28.71 -22.66
CA MET A 1 -23.29 27.67 -23.72
C MET A 1 -23.61 28.35 -25.04
N ILE A 2 -22.88 28.05 -26.12
CA ILE A 2 -23.17 28.66 -27.42
C ILE A 2 -24.29 27.89 -28.11
N ILE A 3 -25.34 28.62 -28.50
CA ILE A 3 -26.38 28.15 -29.39
C ILE A 3 -26.05 28.63 -30.80
N LEU A 4 -26.10 27.73 -31.77
CA LEU A 4 -25.93 28.04 -33.18
C LEU A 4 -27.20 27.76 -33.98
N ALA A 5 -27.50 28.63 -34.93
CA ALA A 5 -28.57 28.47 -35.90
C ALA A 5 -28.05 28.79 -37.31
N TYR A 6 -28.49 28.05 -38.32
CA TYR A 6 -28.13 28.28 -39.72
C TYR A 6 -29.36 28.57 -40.55
N PHE A 7 -29.57 29.82 -40.95
CA PHE A 7 -30.69 30.20 -41.81
C PHE A 7 -30.30 30.19 -43.28
N SER A 8 -31.20 29.65 -44.10
CA SER A 8 -31.13 29.70 -45.56
C SER A 8 -32.42 30.28 -46.14
N GLU A 9 -32.32 30.85 -47.33
CA GLU A 9 -33.47 31.22 -48.15
C GLU A 9 -33.34 30.50 -49.50
N ASN A 10 -34.27 29.60 -49.79
CA ASN A 10 -34.21 28.66 -50.92
C ASN A 10 -32.91 27.84 -50.95
N GLY A 11 -32.45 27.39 -49.78
CA GLY A 11 -31.22 26.60 -49.64
C GLY A 11 -29.91 27.38 -49.78
N ILE A 12 -29.96 28.71 -49.93
CA ILE A 12 -28.78 29.58 -49.95
C ILE A 12 -28.60 30.22 -48.57
N PRO A 13 -27.41 30.18 -47.95
CA PRO A 13 -27.19 30.79 -46.65
C PRO A 13 -27.59 32.27 -46.62
N LYS A 14 -28.41 32.65 -45.63
CA LYS A 14 -28.99 34.00 -45.56
C LYS A 14 -28.34 34.84 -44.47
N THR A 15 -27.57 35.83 -44.88
CA THR A 15 -26.94 36.84 -44.03
C THR A 15 -27.85 38.06 -43.80
N GLY A 16 -27.51 38.91 -42.83
CA GLY A 16 -28.20 40.16 -42.56
C GLY A 16 -29.60 40.03 -41.94
N LEU A 17 -29.91 38.88 -41.34
CA LEU A 17 -31.14 38.69 -40.57
C LEU A 17 -30.96 39.18 -39.14
N PHE A 18 -32.08 39.37 -38.45
CA PHE A 18 -32.13 39.64 -37.01
C PHE A 18 -32.93 38.54 -36.31
N PRO A 19 -32.44 37.29 -36.30
CA PRO A 19 -33.17 36.20 -35.68
C PRO A 19 -33.29 36.39 -34.17
N VAL A 20 -34.39 35.89 -33.62
CA VAL A 20 -34.65 35.87 -32.18
C VAL A 20 -34.67 34.43 -31.66
N LEU A 21 -34.35 34.28 -30.38
CA LEU A 21 -34.23 33.00 -29.70
C LEU A 21 -35.27 32.84 -28.60
N TYR A 22 -35.85 31.65 -28.51
CA TYR A 22 -36.65 31.21 -27.38
C TYR A 22 -36.05 29.93 -26.81
N ILE A 23 -35.85 29.88 -25.49
CA ILE A 23 -35.35 28.70 -24.80
C ILE A 23 -36.33 28.36 -23.67
N TYR A 24 -36.80 27.12 -23.68
CA TYR A 24 -37.61 26.54 -22.60
C TYR A 24 -36.76 25.56 -21.80
N ASP A 25 -36.81 25.64 -20.48
CA ASP A 25 -36.32 24.62 -19.56
C ASP A 25 -37.34 23.48 -19.54
N LEU A 26 -36.93 22.26 -19.89
CA LEU A 26 -37.83 21.10 -19.95
C LEU A 26 -38.04 20.42 -18.59
N SER A 27 -37.32 20.85 -17.55
CA SER A 27 -37.55 20.34 -16.20
C SER A 27 -38.81 20.91 -15.57
N ASP A 28 -39.18 22.16 -15.93
CA ASP A 28 -40.33 22.87 -15.38
C ASP A 28 -41.19 23.63 -16.41
N ASP A 29 -40.92 23.42 -17.71
CA ASP A 29 -41.57 24.06 -18.86
C ASP A 29 -41.47 25.60 -18.87
N SER A 30 -40.54 26.20 -18.11
CA SER A 30 -40.40 27.65 -18.03
C SER A 30 -39.65 28.24 -19.23
N LEU A 31 -40.07 29.43 -19.67
CA LEU A 31 -39.38 30.19 -20.71
C LEU A 31 -38.22 30.98 -20.09
N VAL A 32 -36.98 30.53 -20.34
CA VAL A 32 -35.76 31.11 -19.74
C VAL A 32 -35.09 32.16 -20.65
N VAL A 33 -35.36 32.13 -21.95
CA VAL A 33 -34.97 33.18 -22.91
C VAL A 33 -36.18 33.52 -23.76
N ASN A 34 -36.53 34.79 -23.85
CA ASN A 34 -37.76 35.25 -24.51
C ASN A 34 -37.47 36.29 -25.59
N GLY A 35 -37.24 35.83 -26.81
CA GLY A 35 -37.12 36.70 -27.99
C GLY A 35 -35.80 37.47 -28.06
N GLU A 36 -34.74 36.98 -27.43
CA GLU A 36 -33.43 37.64 -27.44
C GLU A 36 -32.76 37.54 -28.83
N ALA A 37 -32.09 38.61 -29.25
CA ALA A 37 -31.48 38.68 -30.57
C ALA A 37 -30.23 37.79 -30.68
N MET A 38 -30.11 37.06 -31.79
CA MET A 38 -28.89 36.33 -32.14
C MET A 38 -27.95 37.22 -32.95
N SER A 39 -26.64 37.01 -32.77
CA SER A 39 -25.59 37.71 -33.52
C SER A 39 -25.18 36.93 -34.76
N GLU A 40 -25.07 37.59 -35.91
CA GLU A 40 -24.54 36.97 -37.13
C GLU A 40 -23.06 36.58 -36.97
N VAL A 41 -22.68 35.42 -37.50
CA VAL A 41 -21.30 34.92 -37.51
C VAL A 41 -20.73 34.99 -38.92
N ALA A 42 -21.25 34.15 -39.83
CA ALA A 42 -20.90 34.11 -41.25
C ALA A 42 -21.79 33.10 -41.98
N GLN A 43 -21.97 33.27 -43.30
CA GLN A 43 -22.62 32.29 -44.19
C GLN A 43 -23.98 31.79 -43.63
N GLY A 44 -24.86 32.71 -43.22
CA GLY A 44 -26.17 32.36 -42.66
C GLY A 44 -26.15 31.74 -41.27
N GLY A 45 -24.98 31.61 -40.64
CA GLY A 45 -24.83 31.20 -39.26
C GLY A 45 -25.03 32.37 -38.28
N TYR A 46 -25.80 32.12 -37.23
CA TYR A 46 -26.07 33.06 -36.14
C TYR A 46 -25.81 32.36 -34.80
N LYS A 47 -25.41 33.13 -33.80
CA LYS A 47 -25.09 32.61 -32.46
C LYS A 47 -25.78 33.39 -31.35
N TYR A 48 -26.00 32.71 -30.24
CA TYR A 48 -26.38 33.31 -28.96
C TYR A 48 -25.59 32.65 -27.84
N ASP A 49 -25.12 33.45 -26.88
CA ASP A 49 -24.46 32.92 -25.68
C ASP A 49 -25.48 32.77 -24.55
N PHE A 50 -25.89 31.52 -24.32
CA PHE A 50 -26.79 31.20 -23.23
C PHE A 50 -26.01 31.10 -21.93
N VAL A 51 -25.91 32.23 -21.23
CA VAL A 51 -25.15 32.37 -19.96
C VAL A 51 -25.80 31.66 -18.78
N ALA A 52 -27.12 31.46 -18.79
CA ALA A 52 -27.88 30.78 -17.75
C ALA A 52 -28.03 29.26 -18.00
N PHE A 53 -27.16 28.70 -18.84
CA PHE A 53 -27.16 27.27 -19.13
C PHE A 53 -26.76 26.45 -17.89
N ASP A 54 -27.55 25.43 -17.60
CA ASP A 54 -27.27 24.40 -16.60
C ASP A 54 -27.06 23.06 -17.32
N GLY A 55 -25.87 22.47 -17.17
CA GLY A 55 -25.50 21.21 -17.82
C GLY A 55 -26.30 19.99 -17.37
N THR A 56 -27.06 20.11 -16.28
CA THR A 56 -27.90 19.04 -15.74
C THR A 56 -29.33 19.04 -16.29
N LYS A 57 -29.68 20.06 -17.08
CA LYS A 57 -31.05 20.26 -17.59
C LYS A 57 -31.14 20.08 -19.09
N ASP A 58 -32.30 19.60 -19.52
CA ASP A 58 -32.66 19.56 -20.93
C ASP A 58 -33.38 20.85 -21.33
N TYR A 59 -33.08 21.35 -22.52
CA TYR A 59 -33.66 22.59 -23.05
C TYR A 59 -34.27 22.38 -24.44
N TYR A 60 -35.43 23.00 -24.65
CA TYR A 60 -36.05 23.11 -25.97
C TYR A 60 -35.80 24.49 -26.57
N ILE A 61 -35.19 24.53 -27.75
CA ILE A 61 -34.64 25.76 -28.34
C ILE A 61 -35.30 26.02 -29.70
N ILE A 62 -35.81 27.23 -29.87
CA ILE A 62 -36.42 27.71 -31.11
C ILE A 62 -35.67 28.96 -31.57
N CYS A 63 -35.18 28.93 -32.81
CA CYS A 63 -34.61 30.10 -33.47
C CYS A 63 -35.60 30.58 -34.54
N ASP A 64 -36.09 31.82 -34.43
CA ASP A 64 -37.01 32.43 -35.41
C ASP A 64 -36.27 33.51 -36.20
N SER A 65 -36.18 33.36 -37.52
CA SER A 65 -35.60 34.38 -38.41
C SER A 65 -36.34 35.71 -38.40
N VAL A 66 -37.62 35.71 -37.97
CA VAL A 66 -38.62 36.79 -38.02
C VAL A 66 -38.99 37.22 -39.45
N THR A 67 -38.07 37.06 -40.40
CA THR A 67 -38.09 37.65 -41.74
C THR A 67 -38.36 36.62 -42.83
N LEU A 68 -37.85 35.40 -42.67
CA LEU A 68 -38.11 34.31 -43.60
C LEU A 68 -39.51 33.73 -43.36
N ILE A 69 -39.98 32.94 -44.32
CA ILE A 69 -41.33 32.35 -44.32
C ILE A 69 -41.27 30.83 -44.49
N GLY A 70 -42.38 30.16 -44.18
CA GLY A 70 -42.50 28.71 -44.35
C GLY A 70 -41.54 27.92 -43.47
N SER A 71 -41.00 26.83 -44.01
CA SER A 71 -40.10 25.92 -43.30
C SER A 71 -38.71 26.51 -43.00
N GLU A 72 -38.34 27.61 -43.65
CA GLU A 72 -37.04 28.27 -43.44
C GLU A 72 -37.09 29.32 -42.33
N ARG A 73 -38.28 29.60 -41.77
CA ARG A 73 -38.45 30.59 -40.71
C ARG A 73 -37.96 30.12 -39.35
N TYR A 74 -38.30 28.89 -38.98
CA TYR A 74 -38.05 28.32 -37.67
C TYR A 74 -37.01 27.21 -37.77
N LEU A 75 -35.98 27.29 -36.94
CA LEU A 75 -34.92 26.30 -36.87
C LEU A 75 -34.68 25.81 -35.45
N TYR A 76 -34.22 24.58 -35.35
CA TYR A 76 -33.71 24.02 -34.11
C TYR A 76 -32.29 24.55 -33.88
N GLY A 77 -32.03 25.08 -32.70
CA GLY A 77 -30.67 25.45 -32.29
C GLY A 77 -29.83 24.21 -32.01
N SER A 78 -28.59 24.19 -32.47
CA SER A 78 -27.61 23.19 -32.03
C SER A 78 -26.76 23.75 -30.90
N SER A 79 -26.41 22.88 -29.94
CA SER A 79 -25.52 23.20 -28.83
C SER A 79 -24.37 22.19 -28.77
N SER A 80 -23.23 22.62 -28.25
CA SER A 80 -22.14 21.74 -27.82
C SER A 80 -22.06 21.78 -26.29
N GLY A 81 -22.58 20.76 -25.63
CA GLY A 81 -22.53 20.63 -24.17
C GLY A 81 -21.23 19.99 -23.68
N LEU A 82 -20.77 20.42 -22.50
CA LEU A 82 -19.57 19.92 -21.79
C LEU A 82 -19.95 19.17 -20.49
N GLY A 83 -21.10 18.49 -20.47
CA GLY A 83 -21.83 18.09 -19.25
C GLY A 83 -21.02 17.34 -18.19
N ASP A 84 -20.00 16.58 -18.57
CA ASP A 84 -19.25 15.74 -17.62
C ASP A 84 -17.98 16.42 -17.08
N ILE A 85 -17.62 17.62 -17.53
CA ILE A 85 -16.35 18.24 -17.13
C ILE A 85 -16.36 18.65 -15.65
N GLU A 86 -17.51 19.07 -15.10
CA GLU A 86 -17.58 19.53 -13.70
C GLU A 86 -17.42 18.37 -12.71
N THR A 87 -18.05 17.22 -12.99
CA THR A 87 -17.90 16.02 -12.16
C THR A 87 -16.48 15.46 -12.26
N ILE A 88 -15.92 15.40 -13.47
CA ILE A 88 -14.51 15.02 -13.68
C ILE A 88 -13.57 15.96 -12.93
N LEU A 89 -13.84 17.28 -12.97
CA LEU A 89 -13.02 18.27 -12.27
C LEU A 89 -13.12 18.09 -10.74
N ALA A 90 -14.30 17.79 -10.21
CA ALA A 90 -14.47 17.47 -8.79
C ALA A 90 -13.65 16.25 -8.39
N ASP A 91 -13.83 15.12 -9.09
CA ASP A 91 -13.11 13.86 -8.79
C ASP A 91 -11.59 14.05 -8.92
N THR A 92 -11.12 14.79 -9.93
CA THR A 92 -9.68 15.05 -10.10
C THR A 92 -9.11 15.98 -9.03
N ASN A 93 -9.87 16.96 -8.54
CA ASN A 93 -9.44 17.78 -7.40
C ASN A 93 -9.31 16.96 -6.11
N GLU A 94 -10.21 15.99 -5.88
CA GLU A 94 -10.10 15.05 -4.77
C GLU A 94 -8.83 14.21 -4.88
N LEU A 95 -8.57 13.61 -6.06
CA LEU A 95 -7.35 12.84 -6.30
C LEU A 95 -6.08 13.68 -6.16
N GLN A 96 -6.07 14.92 -6.66
CA GLN A 96 -4.96 15.84 -6.51
C GLN A 96 -4.67 16.18 -5.04
N THR A 97 -5.72 16.30 -4.23
CA THR A 97 -5.59 16.53 -2.78
C THR A 97 -5.03 15.29 -2.09
N ASP A 98 -5.49 14.09 -2.45
CA ASP A 98 -4.98 12.83 -1.88
C ASP A 98 -3.50 12.59 -2.24
N TRP A 99 -3.06 13.03 -3.43
CA TRP A 99 -1.70 12.88 -3.96
C TRP A 99 -0.74 14.01 -3.57
N THR A 100 -1.23 15.13 -3.06
CA THR A 100 -0.35 16.23 -2.64
C THR A 100 0.51 15.80 -1.46
N ASN A 101 1.65 16.46 -1.24
CA ASN A 101 2.51 16.15 -0.10
C ASN A 101 1.74 16.35 1.23
N ALA A 102 1.78 15.37 2.13
CA ALA A 102 0.92 15.24 3.31
C ALA A 102 -0.58 14.96 3.04
N GLY A 103 -0.93 14.63 1.80
CA GLY A 103 -2.21 14.06 1.41
C GLY A 103 -2.36 12.62 1.92
N ARG A 104 -3.58 12.06 1.87
CA ARG A 104 -3.84 10.73 2.43
C ARG A 104 -3.07 9.62 1.72
N LEU A 105 -3.03 9.62 0.39
CA LEU A 105 -2.32 8.59 -0.36
C LEU A 105 -0.81 8.78 -0.24
N ASP A 106 -0.37 10.05 -0.33
CA ASP A 106 1.03 10.42 -0.14
C ASP A 106 1.58 9.94 1.21
N ALA A 107 0.91 10.22 2.33
CA ALA A 107 1.33 9.77 3.66
C ALA A 107 1.39 8.23 3.81
N ILE A 108 0.47 7.52 3.15
CA ILE A 108 0.50 6.05 3.12
C ILE A 108 1.72 5.55 2.34
N LEU A 109 2.01 6.16 1.19
CA LEU A 109 3.16 5.81 0.37
C LEU A 109 4.48 6.14 1.07
N ASP A 110 4.55 7.27 1.78
CA ASP A 110 5.69 7.65 2.60
C ASP A 110 5.94 6.61 3.70
N THR A 111 4.88 6.18 4.42
CA THR A 111 4.99 5.15 5.46
C THR A 111 5.47 3.83 4.88
N ILE A 112 4.93 3.41 3.72
CA ILE A 112 5.36 2.18 3.05
C ILE A 112 6.82 2.30 2.59
N ALA A 113 7.21 3.47 2.08
CA ALA A 113 8.58 3.71 1.66
C ALA A 113 9.54 3.65 2.85
N GLU A 114 9.18 4.24 3.99
CA GLU A 114 9.91 4.13 5.25
C GLU A 114 10.07 2.65 5.66
N ASP A 115 8.96 1.92 5.81
CA ASP A 115 9.00 0.50 6.18
C ASP A 115 9.87 -0.34 5.25
N THR A 116 9.70 -0.18 3.94
CA THR A 116 10.34 -1.06 2.94
C THR A 116 11.79 -0.69 2.62
N THR A 117 12.23 0.53 2.94
CA THR A 117 13.60 0.99 2.64
C THR A 117 14.47 1.20 3.88
N THR A 118 13.89 1.36 5.07
CA THR A 118 14.64 1.52 6.32
C THR A 118 14.35 0.41 7.32
N ASP A 119 13.10 0.25 7.73
CA ASP A 119 12.78 -0.53 8.94
C ASP A 119 12.90 -2.03 8.71
N ILE A 120 12.31 -2.53 7.62
CA ILE A 120 12.40 -3.94 7.25
C ILE A 120 13.87 -4.34 6.96
N PRO A 121 14.64 -3.59 6.15
CA PRO A 121 16.07 -3.87 5.98
C PRO A 121 16.85 -3.91 7.29
N ALA A 122 16.66 -2.95 8.20
CA ALA A 122 17.35 -2.94 9.49
C ALA A 122 17.00 -4.18 10.33
N LEU A 123 15.72 -4.58 10.37
CA LEU A 123 15.30 -5.80 11.06
C LEU A 123 15.87 -7.07 10.43
N ILE A 124 16.01 -7.10 9.10
CA ILE A 124 16.63 -8.22 8.38
C ILE A 124 18.13 -8.28 8.65
N ASP A 125 18.81 -7.14 8.70
CA ASP A 125 20.23 -7.04 9.03
C ASP A 125 20.53 -7.50 10.46
N ASP A 126 19.57 -7.37 11.38
CA ASP A 126 19.65 -7.89 12.75
C ASP A 126 19.40 -9.42 12.84
N VAL A 127 18.95 -10.08 11.77
CA VAL A 127 18.81 -11.54 11.74
C VAL A 127 20.19 -12.18 11.56
N PRO A 128 20.62 -13.09 12.46
CA PRO A 128 21.90 -13.78 12.29
C PRO A 128 21.98 -14.51 10.95
N THR A 129 23.06 -14.26 10.23
CA THR A 129 23.42 -15.01 9.03
C THR A 129 23.74 -16.48 9.38
N VAL A 130 23.74 -17.35 8.37
CA VAL A 130 24.13 -18.77 8.54
C VAL A 130 25.54 -18.87 9.14
N ALA A 131 26.48 -18.05 8.67
CA ALA A 131 27.86 -18.04 9.18
C ALA A 131 27.94 -17.60 10.66
N GLU A 132 27.15 -16.60 11.07
CA GLU A 132 27.08 -16.19 12.47
C GLU A 132 26.43 -17.26 13.36
N PHE A 133 25.39 -17.94 12.84
CA PHE A 133 24.78 -19.07 13.55
C PHE A 133 25.78 -20.22 13.71
N GLU A 134 26.49 -20.59 12.65
CA GLU A 134 27.55 -21.61 12.66
C GLU A 134 28.70 -21.25 13.61
N ALA A 135 29.02 -19.97 13.78
CA ALA A 135 30.02 -19.53 14.76
C ALA A 135 29.53 -19.58 16.22
N ARG A 136 28.21 -19.49 16.43
CA ARG A 136 27.57 -19.51 17.77
C ARG A 136 27.16 -20.91 18.22
N THR A 137 26.87 -21.80 17.27
CA THR A 137 26.60 -23.21 17.54
C THR A 137 27.88 -24.00 17.40
N ILE A 138 28.10 -24.98 18.28
CA ILE A 138 29.13 -25.98 18.05
C ILE A 138 28.80 -26.65 16.70
N LEU A 139 29.78 -26.81 15.80
CA LEU A 139 29.53 -27.53 14.55
C LEU A 139 28.99 -28.92 14.88
N ALA A 140 28.09 -29.46 14.07
CA ALA A 140 27.48 -30.77 14.32
C ALA A 140 28.53 -31.88 14.56
N GLU A 141 29.71 -31.76 13.93
CA GLU A 141 30.86 -32.67 14.08
C GLU A 141 31.63 -32.53 15.40
N ASP A 142 31.48 -31.39 16.09
CA ASP A 142 32.12 -31.10 17.38
C ASP A 142 31.19 -31.43 18.57
N TYR A 143 29.93 -31.80 18.31
CA TYR A 143 29.05 -32.36 19.34
C TYR A 143 29.54 -33.76 19.72
N VAL A 144 29.77 -33.98 21.02
CA VAL A 144 30.04 -35.32 21.56
C VAL A 144 28.82 -36.21 21.32
N VAL A 145 28.95 -37.18 20.43
CA VAL A 145 27.92 -38.20 20.16
C VAL A 145 28.20 -39.49 20.92
N VAL A 146 27.20 -40.38 20.97
CA VAL A 146 27.35 -41.69 21.60
C VAL A 146 28.44 -42.49 20.87
N GLY A 147 29.57 -42.72 21.55
CA GLY A 147 30.73 -43.41 21.02
C GLY A 147 32.00 -42.55 20.95
N ASP A 148 31.89 -41.23 21.11
CA ASP A 148 33.07 -40.36 21.11
C ASP A 148 33.92 -40.56 22.37
N THR A 149 35.24 -40.64 22.16
CA THR A 149 36.21 -40.63 23.25
C THR A 149 36.69 -39.21 23.45
N ILE A 150 36.11 -38.48 24.42
CA ILE A 150 36.57 -37.12 24.76
C ILE A 150 38.01 -37.21 25.29
N ALA A 151 38.96 -36.54 24.64
CA ALA A 151 40.34 -36.47 25.11
C ALA A 151 40.40 -35.87 26.53
N GLY A 152 40.91 -36.64 27.51
CA GLY A 152 40.91 -36.27 28.93
C GLY A 152 39.77 -36.85 29.76
N VAL A 153 38.71 -37.36 29.12
CA VAL A 153 37.73 -38.25 29.76
C VAL A 153 38.20 -39.68 29.55
N THR A 154 39.18 -40.09 30.36
CA THR A 154 39.77 -41.44 30.31
C THR A 154 38.82 -42.55 30.79
N THR A 155 37.62 -42.21 31.27
CA THR A 155 36.68 -43.15 31.91
C THR A 155 35.24 -42.91 31.49
N ALA A 156 34.95 -42.90 30.18
CA ALA A 156 33.58 -43.09 29.71
C ALA A 156 33.06 -44.53 29.91
N THR A 157 33.91 -45.46 30.42
CA THR A 157 33.58 -46.89 30.60
C THR A 157 33.46 -47.34 32.06
N ASN A 158 33.76 -46.49 33.07
CA ASN A 158 33.92 -46.96 34.46
C ASN A 158 32.86 -46.43 35.45
N LEU A 159 31.58 -46.35 35.06
CA LEU A 159 30.48 -46.15 36.04
C LEU A 159 29.71 -47.44 36.38
N THR A 160 30.01 -48.57 35.74
CA THR A 160 29.33 -49.85 36.00
C THR A 160 30.19 -50.90 36.71
N ASN A 161 31.50 -50.66 36.89
CA ASN A 161 32.39 -51.55 37.63
C ASN A 161 33.00 -50.82 38.82
N ALA A 162 33.13 -51.52 39.95
CA ALA A 162 33.85 -51.00 41.12
C ALA A 162 35.27 -50.53 40.70
N PRO A 163 35.77 -49.40 41.22
CA PRO A 163 37.10 -48.93 40.89
C PRO A 163 38.14 -50.01 41.20
N SER A 164 38.98 -50.32 40.21
CA SER A 164 40.14 -51.20 40.36
C SER A 164 41.33 -50.42 40.95
N SER A 165 42.38 -51.12 41.39
CA SER A 165 43.60 -50.48 41.91
C SER A 165 44.27 -49.54 40.89
N GLY A 166 44.00 -49.71 39.58
CA GLY A 166 44.47 -48.80 38.54
C GLY A 166 43.72 -47.46 38.51
N ASP A 167 42.47 -47.44 38.99
CA ASP A 167 41.56 -46.28 38.94
C ASP A 167 41.78 -45.31 40.11
N LEU A 168 42.49 -45.73 41.16
CA LEU A 168 42.80 -44.89 42.33
C LEU A 168 44.10 -44.09 42.10
N THR A 169 44.01 -42.78 42.32
CA THR A 169 45.20 -41.91 42.32
C THR A 169 46.16 -42.28 43.45
N ASN A 170 47.45 -41.90 43.32
CA ASN A 170 48.44 -42.17 44.37
C ASN A 170 48.02 -41.60 45.73
N THR A 171 47.46 -40.39 45.75
CA THR A 171 46.94 -39.76 46.97
C THR A 171 45.78 -40.54 47.59
N MET A 172 44.88 -41.10 46.77
CA MET A 172 43.80 -41.95 47.27
C MET A 172 44.34 -43.26 47.87
N LYS A 173 45.35 -43.86 47.23
CA LYS A 173 46.02 -45.07 47.76
C LYS A 173 46.70 -44.79 49.08
N GLU A 174 47.40 -43.67 49.20
CA GLU A 174 48.03 -43.23 50.44
C GLU A 174 47.00 -43.01 51.55
N SER A 175 45.89 -42.32 51.27
CA SER A 175 44.82 -42.10 52.25
C SER A 175 44.16 -43.40 52.71
N ILE A 176 43.91 -44.34 51.80
CA ILE A 176 43.31 -45.64 52.14
C ILE A 176 44.27 -46.47 52.99
N ASN A 177 45.55 -46.52 52.62
CA ASN A 177 46.55 -47.25 53.40
C ASN A 177 46.69 -46.66 54.81
N ALA A 178 46.72 -45.33 54.95
CA ALA A 178 46.78 -44.68 56.25
C ALA A 178 45.59 -45.04 57.15
N GLU A 179 44.36 -45.05 56.60
CA GLU A 179 43.16 -45.43 57.35
C GLU A 179 43.17 -46.92 57.74
N VAL A 180 43.59 -47.80 56.82
CA VAL A 180 43.73 -49.24 57.08
C VAL A 180 44.78 -49.49 58.16
N ASP A 181 45.92 -48.82 58.11
CA ASP A 181 47.00 -48.94 59.09
C ASP A 181 46.50 -48.48 60.48
N ALA A 182 45.78 -47.35 60.55
CA ALA A 182 45.19 -46.87 61.80
C ALA A 182 44.14 -47.83 62.39
N ALA A 183 43.31 -48.42 61.53
CA ALA A 183 42.32 -49.41 61.95
C ALA A 183 42.98 -50.70 62.47
N ILE A 184 44.05 -51.16 61.82
CA ILE A 184 44.83 -52.33 62.24
C ILE A 184 45.53 -52.06 63.58
N GLU A 185 46.12 -50.89 63.76
CA GLU A 185 46.78 -50.51 65.01
C GLU A 185 45.78 -50.51 66.17
N THR A 186 44.59 -49.94 65.96
CA THR A 186 43.50 -49.94 66.95
C THR A 186 43.10 -51.37 67.33
N TYR A 187 42.91 -52.26 66.35
CA TYR A 187 42.50 -53.66 66.60
C TYR A 187 43.59 -54.51 67.29
N HIS A 188 44.86 -54.31 66.94
CA HIS A 188 45.96 -55.03 67.57
C HIS A 188 46.19 -54.60 69.03
N LEU A 189 45.93 -53.33 69.36
CA LEU A 189 46.04 -52.84 70.73
C LEU A 189 44.96 -53.44 71.64
N ASP A 190 43.73 -53.60 71.13
CA ASP A 190 42.62 -54.22 71.86
C ASP A 190 42.89 -55.69 72.21
N HIS A 191 43.54 -56.45 71.31
CA HIS A 191 43.91 -57.85 71.58
C HIS A 191 45.06 -58.01 72.59
N LEU A 192 45.96 -57.03 72.73
CA LEU A 192 47.06 -57.06 73.70
C LEU A 192 46.64 -56.60 75.10
N LEU A 193 45.59 -55.79 75.22
CA LEU A 193 45.04 -55.29 76.49
C LEU A 193 43.93 -56.18 77.08
N ALA A 194 43.46 -57.18 76.33
CA ALA A 194 42.41 -58.11 76.73
C ALA A 194 42.92 -59.45 77.33
N ALA A 195 44.21 -59.58 77.63
CA ALA A 195 44.82 -60.73 78.34
C ALA A 195 45.13 -60.38 79.81
#